data_AF-A0A414PH84-F1
#
_entry.id   AF-A0A414PH84-F1
#
_cell.length_a   1.000
_cell.length_b   1.000
_cell.length_c   1.000
_cell.angle_alpha   90.00
_cell.angle_beta   90.00
_cell.angle_gamma   90.00
#
_symmetry.space_group_name_H-M   'P 1'
#
loop_
_entity.id
_entity.type
_entity.pdbx_description
1 polymer ?
#
loop_
_entity_poly.entity_id
_entity_poly.type
_entity_poly.pdbx_seq_one_letter_code
_entity_poly.pdbx_strand_id
1 'polypeptide(L)'
;MSTSTSFRLKVLTALSLTTVLLIQAVIYTSCQQDTCIKDAKEASAIIYLHVKSEQQTDATTRVEENLIKDLHILIYDNNGNLIAQKYTTNSTVTINTHSAT
;
A
#
# COMPACT_ATOMS: atom_id res chain seq x y z
N MET A 1 20.45 -62.17 -14.61
CA MET A 1 20.84 -60.78 -14.93
C MET A 1 19.58 -59.91 -15.01
N SER A 2 19.08 -59.35 -13.89
CA SER A 2 17.82 -58.56 -13.89
C SER A 2 17.67 -57.54 -12.74
N THR A 3 18.57 -57.55 -11.75
CA THR A 3 18.50 -56.65 -10.58
C THR A 3 19.14 -55.28 -10.81
N SER A 4 20.17 -55.20 -11.67
CA SER A 4 20.94 -53.98 -11.92
C SER A 4 20.15 -52.90 -12.69
N THR A 5 19.31 -53.31 -13.66
CA THR A 5 18.48 -52.40 -14.46
C THR A 5 17.30 -51.85 -13.64
N SER A 6 16.67 -52.69 -12.81
CA SER A 6 15.61 -52.27 -11.89
C SER A 6 16.10 -51.26 -10.85
N PHE A 7 17.30 -51.47 -10.30
CA PHE A 7 17.89 -50.54 -9.33
C PHE A 7 18.21 -49.18 -9.95
N ARG A 8 18.81 -49.16 -11.14
CA ARG A 8 19.11 -47.91 -11.87
C ARG A 8 17.84 -47.13 -12.23
N LEU A 9 16.78 -47.83 -12.64
CA LEU A 9 15.50 -47.19 -12.97
C LEU A 9 14.85 -46.57 -11.72
N LYS A 10 14.89 -47.25 -10.57
CA LYS A 10 14.38 -46.72 -9.29
C LYS A 10 15.15 -45.50 -8.80
N VAL A 11 16.47 -45.47 -8.99
CA VAL A 11 17.29 -44.31 -8.65
C VAL A 11 16.98 -43.13 -9.56
N LEU A 12 16.81 -43.38 -10.87
CA LEU A 12 16.47 -42.35 -11.84
C LEU A 12 15.08 -41.75 -11.59
N THR A 13 14.09 -42.58 -11.25
CA THR A 13 12.75 -42.09 -10.90
C THR A 13 12.75 -41.31 -9.59
N ALA A 14 13.46 -41.78 -8.56
CA ALA A 14 13.61 -41.04 -7.31
C ALA A 14 14.26 -39.68 -7.54
N LEU A 15 15.34 -39.62 -8.33
CA LEU A 15 16.03 -38.37 -8.64
C LEU A 15 15.11 -37.40 -9.39
N SER A 16 14.36 -37.90 -10.38
CA SER A 16 13.37 -37.12 -11.13
C SER A 16 12.27 -36.54 -10.23
N LEU A 17 11.65 -37.35 -9.37
CA LEU A 17 10.64 -36.86 -8.41
C LEU A 17 11.21 -35.80 -7.46
N THR A 18 12.45 -35.99 -7.00
CA THR A 18 13.10 -35.03 -6.10
C THR A 18 13.33 -33.70 -6.79
N THR A 19 13.75 -33.71 -8.07
CA THR A 19 13.92 -32.46 -8.84
C THR A 19 12.62 -31.72 -9.06
N VAL A 20 11.51 -32.42 -9.32
CA VAL A 20 10.19 -31.80 -9.49
C VAL A 20 9.72 -31.15 -8.19
N LEU A 21 9.90 -31.81 -7.04
CA LEU A 21 9.56 -31.26 -5.72
C LEU A 21 10.37 -30.00 -5.40
N LEU A 22 11.67 -29.97 -5.73
CA LEU A 22 12.51 -28.80 -5.53
C LEU A 22 12.08 -27.62 -6.40
N ILE A 23 11.73 -27.85 -7.67
CA ILE A 23 11.21 -26.81 -8.55
C ILE A 23 9.90 -26.23 -8.00
N GLN A 24 8.99 -27.09 -7.52
CA GLN A 24 7.73 -26.65 -6.92
C GLN A 24 7.96 -25.80 -5.66
N ALA A 25 8.92 -26.17 -4.81
CA ALA A 25 9.26 -25.40 -3.61
C ALA A 25 9.87 -24.03 -3.96
N VAL A 26 10.71 -23.95 -5.00
CA VAL A 26 11.26 -22.68 -5.50
C VAL A 26 10.17 -21.78 -6.09
N ILE A 27 9.25 -22.33 -6.87
CA ILE A 27 8.12 -21.56 -7.41
C ILE A 27 7.21 -21.08 -6.28
N TYR A 28 6.89 -21.94 -5.31
CA TYR A 28 6.05 -21.58 -4.18
C TYR A 28 6.68 -20.47 -3.34
N THR A 29 7.97 -20.57 -3.00
CA THR A 29 8.70 -19.53 -2.27
C THR A 29 8.86 -18.24 -3.07
N SER A 30 9.07 -18.33 -4.40
CA SER A 30 9.14 -17.17 -5.29
C SER A 30 7.79 -16.45 -5.44
N CYS A 31 6.68 -17.18 -5.53
CA CYS A 31 5.33 -16.60 -5.64
C CYS A 31 4.79 -16.12 -4.29
N GLN A 32 5.24 -16.69 -3.17
CA GLN A 32 4.85 -16.28 -1.83
C GLN A 32 5.58 -15.01 -1.35
N GLN A 33 6.55 -14.52 -2.13
CA GLN A 33 7.24 -13.27 -1.87
C GLN A 33 6.30 -12.05 -1.97
N ASP A 34 5.15 -12.18 -2.65
CA ASP A 34 4.14 -11.12 -2.82
C ASP A 34 3.09 -11.06 -1.69
N THR A 35 3.07 -12.01 -0.75
CA THR A 35 2.23 -11.91 0.46
C THR A 35 3.01 -11.46 1.69
N CYS A 36 4.27 -11.03 1.51
CA CYS A 36 4.84 -10.09 2.44
C CYS A 36 4.06 -8.80 2.24
N ILE A 37 2.95 -8.66 2.97
CA ILE A 37 2.51 -7.39 3.50
C ILE A 37 3.68 -6.92 4.36
N LYS A 38 4.76 -6.48 3.69
CA LYS A 38 5.67 -5.48 4.23
C LYS A 38 4.70 -4.40 4.60
N ASP A 39 4.53 -4.19 5.90
CA ASP A 39 3.79 -3.09 6.51
C ASP A 39 3.64 -2.02 5.45
N ALA A 40 2.44 -1.96 4.83
CA ALA A 40 2.18 -1.02 3.76
C ALA A 40 2.34 0.33 4.43
N LYS A 41 3.56 0.84 4.37
CA LYS A 41 4.08 1.89 5.22
C LYS A 41 3.10 3.01 5.03
N GLU A 42 2.31 3.29 6.07
CA GLU A 42 1.13 4.14 6.02
C GLU A 42 1.45 5.35 5.14
N ALA A 43 1.02 5.29 3.89
CA ALA A 43 1.46 6.24 2.89
C ALA A 43 0.54 7.44 3.08
N SER A 44 1.04 8.47 3.77
CA SER A 44 0.28 9.69 3.97
C SER A 44 -0.09 10.29 2.61
N ALA A 45 -1.38 10.26 2.28
CA ALA A 45 -1.89 10.95 1.11
C ALA A 45 -2.00 12.44 1.44
N ILE A 46 -1.22 13.28 0.75
CA ILE A 46 -1.29 14.73 0.90
C ILE A 46 -2.09 15.29 -0.28
N ILE A 47 -3.21 15.96 0.01
CA ILE A 47 -4.03 16.65 -0.99
C ILE A 47 -3.69 18.14 -0.92
N TYR A 48 -3.25 18.72 -2.04
CA TYR A 48 -3.00 20.15 -2.15
C TYR A 48 -4.19 20.85 -2.82
N LEU A 49 -4.82 21.79 -2.11
CA LEU A 49 -5.94 22.59 -2.62
C LEU A 49 -5.49 24.06 -2.70
N HIS A 50 -5.54 24.63 -3.90
CA HIS A 50 -5.25 26.05 -4.12
C HIS A 50 -6.52 26.79 -4.52
N VAL A 51 -6.99 27.68 -3.66
CA VAL A 51 -8.15 28.54 -3.91
C VAL A 51 -7.66 29.87 -4.51
N LYS A 52 -8.13 30.21 -5.71
CA LYS A 52 -7.68 31.40 -6.47
C LYS A 52 -8.59 32.63 -6.33
N SER A 53 -9.75 32.49 -5.68
CA SER A 53 -10.77 33.54 -5.58
C SER A 53 -11.18 33.74 -4.12
N GLU A 54 -11.56 34.97 -3.77
CA GLU A 54 -12.13 35.30 -2.46
C GLU A 54 -13.59 34.84 -2.30
N GLN A 55 -14.21 34.37 -3.38
CA GLN A 55 -15.55 33.79 -3.34
C GLN A 55 -15.52 32.37 -2.76
N GLN A 56 -16.55 32.04 -1.97
CA GLN A 56 -16.79 30.68 -1.50
C GLN A 56 -16.78 29.72 -2.70
N THR A 57 -15.89 28.72 -2.62
CA THR A 57 -15.66 27.75 -3.69
C THR A 57 -15.71 26.36 -3.09
N ASP A 58 -16.60 25.52 -3.61
CA ASP A 58 -16.65 24.11 -3.25
C ASP A 58 -15.58 23.33 -4.02
N ALA A 59 -14.86 22.45 -3.34
CA ALA A 59 -13.87 21.57 -3.94
C ALA A 59 -14.11 20.12 -3.51
N THR A 60 -14.13 19.21 -4.47
CA THR A 60 -14.33 17.77 -4.23
C THR A 60 -13.12 17.01 -4.72
N THR A 61 -12.57 16.16 -3.87
CA THR A 61 -11.52 15.20 -4.22
C THR A 61 -11.97 13.82 -3.79
N ARG A 62 -11.65 12.80 -4.59
CA ARG A 62 -11.99 11.41 -4.30
C ARG A 62 -10.73 10.66 -3.90
N VAL A 63 -10.75 10.09 -2.70
CA VAL A 63 -9.75 9.13 -2.24
C VAL A 63 -10.48 7.82 -1.93
N GLU A 64 -9.77 6.70 -2.02
CA GLU A 64 -10.32 5.40 -1.71
C GLU A 64 -10.60 5.29 -0.19
N GLU A 65 -11.88 5.23 0.18
CA GLU A 65 -12.36 5.34 1.57
C GLU A 65 -11.76 4.27 2.49
N ASN A 66 -11.47 3.08 1.95
CA ASN A 66 -10.93 1.95 2.72
C ASN A 66 -9.49 2.17 3.21
N LEU A 67 -8.81 3.23 2.72
CA LEU A 67 -7.42 3.54 3.06
C LEU A 67 -7.26 4.72 4.02
N ILE A 68 -8.33 5.48 4.30
CA ILE A 68 -8.26 6.65 5.20
C ILE A 68 -8.95 6.32 6.53
N LYS A 69 -8.15 6.00 7.56
CA LYS A 69 -8.64 5.90 8.94
C LYS A 69 -8.79 7.26 9.61
N ASP A 70 -7.87 8.16 9.30
CA ASP A 70 -7.68 9.40 10.01
C ASP A 70 -7.40 10.52 9.00
N LEU A 71 -8.01 11.68 9.20
CA LEU A 71 -7.80 12.86 8.36
C LEU A 71 -7.15 13.96 9.19
N HIS A 72 -5.97 14.39 8.76
CA HIS A 72 -5.27 15.54 9.32
C HIS A 72 -5.29 16.69 8.30
N ILE A 73 -6.01 17.76 8.63
CA ILE A 73 -6.18 18.93 7.78
C ILE A 73 -5.26 20.02 8.30
N LEU A 74 -4.40 20.54 7.41
CA LEU A 74 -3.49 21.66 7.67
C LEU A 74 -3.81 22.77 6.68
N ILE A 75 -3.96 24.00 7.16
CA ILE A 75 -4.26 25.18 6.34
C ILE A 75 -3.12 26.17 6.47
N TYR A 76 -2.52 26.51 5.32
CA TYR A 76 -1.41 27.46 5.23
C TYR A 76 -1.86 28.74 4.52
N ASP A 77 -1.26 29.87 4.88
CA ASP A 77 -1.41 31.12 4.13
C ASP A 77 -0.54 31.11 2.84
N ASN A 78 -0.57 32.22 2.08
CA ASN A 78 0.20 32.33 0.84
C ASN A 78 1.73 32.39 1.07
N ASN A 79 2.18 32.68 2.29
CA ASN A 79 3.58 32.75 2.69
C ASN A 79 4.08 31.39 3.18
N GLY A 80 3.19 30.40 3.31
CA GLY A 80 3.48 29.07 3.83
C GLY A 80 3.43 28.97 5.36
N ASN A 81 2.86 29.95 6.06
CA ASN A 81 2.64 29.88 7.51
C ASN A 81 1.39 29.06 7.82
N LEU A 82 1.45 28.19 8.83
CA LEU A 82 0.30 27.41 9.28
C LEU A 82 -0.69 28.31 10.04
N ILE A 83 -1.91 28.49 9.51
CA ILE A 83 -2.95 29.36 10.09
C ILE A 83 -4.10 28.59 10.75
N ALA A 84 -4.28 27.30 10.43
CA ALA A 84 -5.20 26.42 11.15
C ALA A 84 -4.84 24.94 10.94
N GLN A 85 -5.23 24.09 11.89
CA GLN A 85 -5.11 22.64 11.77
C GLN A 85 -6.26 21.93 12.49
N LYS A 86 -6.66 20.75 11.99
CA LYS A 86 -7.64 19.89 12.64
C LYS A 86 -7.43 18.43 12.28
N TYR A 87 -7.43 17.59 13.32
CA TYR A 87 -7.46 16.14 13.18
C TYR A 87 -8.90 15.64 13.37
N THR A 88 -9.30 14.64 12.59
CA THR A 88 -10.66 14.10 12.65
C THR A 88 -10.74 12.69 12.07
N THR A 89 -11.62 11.89 12.66
CA THR A 89 -12.08 10.60 12.13
C THR A 89 -13.52 10.67 11.61
N ASN A 90 -14.15 11.85 11.69
CA ASN A 90 -15.52 12.10 11.23
C ASN A 90 -15.57 12.48 9.76
N SER A 91 -16.71 12.18 9.12
CA SER A 91 -16.98 12.42 7.69
C SER A 91 -17.16 13.90 7.30
N THR A 92 -17.41 14.80 8.27
CA THR A 92 -17.58 16.23 8.01
C THR A 92 -16.86 17.06 9.06
N VAL A 93 -16.15 18.09 8.60
CA VAL A 93 -15.24 18.88 9.43
C VAL A 93 -15.39 20.36 9.12
N THR A 94 -15.75 21.16 10.13
CA THR A 94 -15.66 22.62 10.07
C THR A 94 -14.35 23.09 10.70
N ILE A 95 -13.64 23.99 10.03
CA ILE A 95 -12.42 24.66 10.52
C ILE A 95 -12.63 26.16 10.33
N ASN A 96 -12.50 26.92 11.41
CA ASN A 96 -12.53 28.37 11.34
C ASN A 96 -11.09 28.87 11.17
N THR A 97 -10.86 29.70 10.15
CA THR A 97 -9.57 30.36 9.91
C THR A 97 -9.68 31.84 10.23
N HIS A 98 -8.55 32.46 10.55
CA HIS A 98 -8.40 33.91 10.58
C HIS A 98 -7.71 34.34 9.29
N SER A 99 -8.00 35.56 8.80
CA SER A 99 -7.27 36.12 7.66
C SER A 99 -5.78 36.19 7.99
N ALA A 100 -4.95 35.70 7.07
CA ALA A 100 -3.53 36.01 7.06
C ALA A 100 -3.40 37.53 6.85
N THR A 101 -2.63 38.18 7.72
CA THR A 101 -2.39 39.63 7.69
C THR A 101 -1.33 39.98 6.66
#